data_AF-T1E283-F1
#
_entry.id   AF-T1E283-F1
#
_cell.length_a   1.000
_cell.length_b   1.000
_cell.length_c   1.000
_cell.angle_alpha   90.00
_cell.angle_beta   90.00
_cell.angle_gamma   90.00
#
_symmetry.space_group_name_H-M   'P 1'
#
loop_
_entity.id
_entity.type
_entity.pdbx_description
1 polymer ?
#
loop_
_entity_poly.entity_id
_entity_poly.type
_entity_poly.pdbx_seq_one_letter_code
_entity_poly.pdbx_strand_id
1 'polypeptide(L)'
;SGRYMITASNTTFEAYCEQELDDGGWIVIQNRFDGSVDFYRNWASYRNGFGDLNGEFWMGLENIYKLTSSRDHELMVHVEDFSGNKAQGRYSRFAISGEDDQYKLIATEFASGTSGLSSHNGRKFSTYDKDNDSDASRNCAQLGKSGWWHQCYEYSNLNGQYQNGHNAGDGNYSPLMTWWGFKGYTGLKKSKMMIREV
;
A
#
# COMPACT_ATOMS: atom_id res chain seq x y z
N SER A 1 -17.75 11.67 -1.35
CA SER A 1 -16.31 11.54 -1.00
C SER A 1 -15.54 12.83 -1.32
N GLY A 2 -14.42 13.12 -0.64
CA GLY A 2 -13.71 14.39 -0.83
C GLY A 2 -12.48 14.61 0.07
N ARG A 3 -11.89 15.80 0.01
CA ARG A 3 -10.72 16.21 0.82
C ARG A 3 -11.15 16.78 2.17
N TYR A 4 -10.50 16.37 3.24
CA TYR A 4 -10.77 16.80 4.62
C TYR A 4 -9.46 17.05 5.35
N MET A 5 -9.46 18.03 6.27
CA MET A 5 -8.38 18.17 7.24
C MET A 5 -8.60 17.19 8.37
N ILE A 6 -7.64 16.32 8.62
CA ILE A 6 -7.66 15.33 9.70
C ILE A 6 -6.53 15.63 10.69
N THR A 7 -6.76 15.37 11.98
CA THR A 7 -5.77 15.59 13.03
C THR A 7 -5.42 14.27 13.69
N ALA A 8 -4.14 13.92 13.68
CA ALA A 8 -3.60 12.73 14.33
C ALA A 8 -2.28 13.07 15.02
N SER A 9 -2.11 12.62 16.27
CA SER A 9 -0.90 12.87 17.07
C SER A 9 -0.47 14.35 17.07
N ASN A 10 -1.42 15.26 17.31
CA ASN A 10 -1.25 16.72 17.30
C ASN A 10 -0.74 17.32 15.97
N THR A 11 -0.80 16.57 14.86
CA THR A 11 -0.51 17.07 13.51
C THR A 11 -1.79 17.10 12.70
N THR A 12 -2.09 18.23 12.07
CA THR A 12 -3.19 18.35 11.11
C THR A 12 -2.66 18.30 9.69
N PHE A 13 -3.26 17.46 8.85
CA PHE A 13 -2.92 17.34 7.44
C PHE A 13 -4.17 17.01 6.63
N GLU A 14 -4.09 17.19 5.33
CA GLU A 14 -5.20 16.93 4.43
C GLU A 14 -5.19 15.47 3.97
N ALA A 15 -6.37 14.87 3.90
CA ALA A 15 -6.57 13.51 3.42
C ALA A 15 -7.80 13.42 2.52
N TYR A 16 -7.84 12.42 1.64
CA TYR A 16 -9.04 12.09 0.90
C TYR A 16 -9.86 11.05 1.69
N CYS A 17 -11.14 11.35 1.93
CA CYS A 17 -12.06 10.45 2.62
C CYS A 17 -13.12 9.90 1.65
N GLU A 18 -13.23 8.58 1.63
CA GLU A 18 -14.29 7.83 0.95
C GLU A 18 -15.48 7.67 1.89
N GLN A 19 -16.63 8.24 1.50
CA GLN A 19 -17.81 8.39 2.37
C GLN A 19 -19.00 7.55 1.90
N GLU A 20 -18.92 6.92 0.72
CA GLU A 20 -20.06 6.20 0.13
C GLU A 20 -19.89 4.69 0.22
N LEU A 21 -18.65 4.22 0.24
CA LEU A 21 -18.34 2.79 0.28
C LEU A 21 -18.44 2.26 1.72
N ASP A 22 -19.20 1.17 1.92
CA ASP A 22 -19.28 0.44 3.19
C ASP A 22 -19.59 1.35 4.38
N ASP A 23 -20.66 2.15 4.29
CA ASP A 23 -21.07 3.16 5.29
C ASP A 23 -20.07 4.33 5.49
N GLY A 24 -19.04 4.43 4.66
CA GLY A 24 -18.13 5.58 4.65
C GLY A 24 -17.14 5.60 5.81
N GLY A 25 -16.59 6.78 6.10
CA GLY A 25 -15.58 6.96 7.15
C GLY A 25 -14.18 6.45 6.80
N TRP A 26 -13.91 6.17 5.52
CA TRP A 26 -12.64 5.62 5.06
C TRP A 26 -11.65 6.71 4.72
N ILE A 27 -10.46 6.66 5.30
CA ILE A 27 -9.32 7.50 4.92
C ILE A 27 -8.52 6.75 3.85
N VAL A 28 -8.40 7.33 2.66
CA VAL A 28 -7.66 6.72 1.54
C VAL A 28 -6.16 6.99 1.72
N ILE A 29 -5.35 5.94 1.87
CA ILE A 29 -3.89 6.04 2.09
C ILE A 29 -3.08 5.82 0.81
N GLN A 30 -3.68 5.17 -0.18
CA GLN A 30 -3.11 4.95 -1.51
C GLN A 30 -4.22 4.86 -2.56
N ASN A 31 -4.00 5.48 -3.73
CA ASN A 31 -4.93 5.43 -4.85
C ASN A 31 -4.15 5.36 -6.18
N ARG A 32 -4.46 4.36 -7.01
CA ARG A 32 -3.86 4.11 -8.34
C ARG A 32 -4.97 3.74 -9.33
N PHE A 33 -4.97 4.31 -10.52
CA PHE A 33 -5.98 4.02 -11.54
C PHE A 33 -5.61 4.39 -12.99
N ASP A 34 -4.54 5.17 -13.22
CA ASP A 34 -4.18 5.66 -14.57
C ASP A 34 -2.68 5.70 -14.87
N GLY A 35 -1.81 5.49 -13.87
CA GLY A 35 -0.36 5.51 -14.03
C GLY A 35 0.23 6.91 -14.21
N SER A 36 -0.52 7.97 -13.90
CA SER A 36 -0.06 9.37 -14.01
C SER A 36 1.05 9.74 -13.03
N VAL A 37 1.20 9.00 -11.94
CA VAL A 37 2.21 9.25 -10.91
C VAL A 37 3.21 8.09 -10.85
N ASP A 38 4.49 8.43 -10.91
CA ASP A 38 5.57 7.46 -10.68
C ASP A 38 5.64 7.10 -9.19
N PHE A 39 5.57 5.81 -8.87
CA PHE A 39 5.69 5.26 -7.52
C PHE A 39 7.08 4.67 -7.24
N TYR A 40 7.99 4.63 -8.22
CA TYR A 40 9.38 4.21 -7.98
C TYR A 40 10.19 5.36 -7.35
N ARG A 41 9.90 5.66 -6.08
CA ARG A 41 10.45 6.80 -5.35
C ARG A 41 11.33 6.41 -4.16
N ASN A 42 12.12 7.37 -3.72
CA ASN A 42 13.04 7.24 -2.58
C ASN A 42 12.31 7.21 -1.23
N TRP A 43 13.07 6.89 -0.17
CA TRP A 43 12.58 6.85 1.21
C TRP A 43 11.88 8.15 1.62
N ALA A 44 12.52 9.29 1.35
CA ALA A 44 12.00 10.60 1.74
C ALA A 44 10.63 10.89 1.11
N SER A 45 10.40 10.47 -0.14
CA SER A 45 9.10 10.61 -0.80
C SER A 45 8.05 9.71 -0.14
N TYR A 46 8.36 8.44 0.10
CA TYR A 46 7.42 7.51 0.74
C TYR A 46 7.11 7.90 2.19
N ARG A 47 8.09 8.47 2.90
CA ARG A 47 7.94 9.01 4.24
C ARG A 47 6.94 10.16 4.28
N ASN A 48 7.13 11.15 3.40
CA ASN A 48 6.39 12.41 3.44
C ASN A 48 5.08 12.39 2.61
N GLY A 49 4.93 11.44 1.70
CA GLY A 49 3.81 11.38 0.76
C GLY A 49 4.12 12.06 -0.58
N PHE A 50 3.37 11.69 -1.61
CA PHE A 50 3.50 12.23 -2.96
C PHE A 50 2.22 12.00 -3.79
N GLY A 51 2.09 12.73 -4.89
CA GLY A 51 0.93 12.67 -5.79
C GLY A 51 -0.09 13.77 -5.51
N ASP A 52 -1.32 13.56 -5.98
CA ASP A 52 -2.44 14.49 -5.80
C ASP A 52 -3.61 13.73 -5.15
N LEU A 53 -4.20 14.27 -4.09
CA LEU A 53 -5.36 13.67 -3.41
C LEU A 53 -6.59 13.53 -4.31
N ASN A 54 -6.67 14.25 -5.43
CA ASN A 54 -7.70 14.09 -6.46
C ASN A 54 -7.31 13.10 -7.57
N GLY A 55 -6.08 12.58 -7.55
CA GLY A 55 -5.52 11.69 -8.55
C GLY A 55 -4.87 10.46 -7.91
N GLU A 56 -3.73 10.03 -8.47
CA GLU A 56 -2.91 9.00 -7.85
C GLU A 56 -2.03 9.59 -6.75
N PHE A 57 -1.96 8.92 -5.60
CA PHE A 57 -1.14 9.38 -4.49
C PHE A 57 -0.78 8.28 -3.51
N TRP A 58 0.24 8.59 -2.71
CA TRP A 58 0.62 7.91 -1.48
C TRP A 58 0.57 8.92 -0.34
N MET A 59 -0.19 8.63 0.73
CA MET A 59 -0.43 9.57 1.84
C MET A 59 0.86 9.95 2.59
N GLY A 60 1.86 9.08 2.59
CA GLY A 60 3.08 9.22 3.38
C GLY A 60 3.06 8.32 4.62
N LEU A 61 4.15 7.59 4.83
CA LEU A 61 4.30 6.67 5.96
C LEU A 61 4.18 7.40 7.30
N GLU A 62 4.67 8.64 7.40
CA GLU A 62 4.60 9.38 8.65
C GLU A 62 3.14 9.70 9.05
N ASN A 63 2.30 10.03 8.07
CA ASN A 63 0.88 10.30 8.31
C ASN A 63 0.12 9.00 8.62
N ILE A 64 0.41 7.91 7.91
CA ILE A 64 -0.19 6.60 8.16
C ILE A 64 0.18 6.11 9.57
N TYR A 65 1.44 6.27 9.98
CA TYR A 65 1.90 5.95 11.33
C TYR A 65 1.13 6.74 12.37
N LYS A 66 1.07 8.07 12.25
CA LYS A 66 0.36 8.94 13.20
C LYS A 66 -1.12 8.58 13.38
N LEU A 67 -1.79 8.14 12.32
CA LEU A 67 -3.18 7.68 12.37
C LEU A 67 -3.28 6.36 13.13
N THR A 68 -2.53 5.36 12.69
CA THR A 68 -2.66 3.97 13.15
C THR A 68 -1.95 3.67 14.48
N SER A 69 -1.06 4.55 14.95
CA SER A 69 -0.42 4.43 16.27
C SER A 69 -1.32 4.91 17.40
N SER A 70 -2.31 5.74 17.10
CA SER A 70 -3.15 6.40 18.11
C SER A 70 -4.39 5.59 18.46
N ARG A 71 -4.96 4.88 17.48
CA ARG A 71 -6.16 4.06 17.59
C ARG A 71 -6.09 2.88 16.63
N ASP A 72 -6.76 1.79 16.96
CA ASP A 72 -6.83 0.64 16.06
C ASP A 72 -7.62 1.01 14.81
N HIS A 73 -7.13 0.55 13.65
CA HIS A 73 -7.75 0.77 12.35
C HIS A 73 -7.90 -0.56 11.62
N GLU A 74 -9.01 -0.72 10.90
CA GLU A 74 -9.15 -1.74 9.88
C GLU A 74 -8.59 -1.22 8.55
N LEU A 75 -8.19 -2.15 7.67
CA LEU A 75 -7.76 -1.86 6.30
C LEU A 75 -8.69 -2.55 5.31
N MET A 76 -9.13 -1.79 4.31
CA MET A 76 -9.74 -2.33 3.10
C MET A 76 -8.91 -1.99 1.87
N VAL A 77 -8.66 -3.00 1.05
CA VAL A 77 -7.96 -2.89 -0.23
C VAL A 77 -8.94 -3.24 -1.34
N HIS A 78 -9.13 -2.34 -2.30
CA HIS A 78 -9.87 -2.61 -3.54
C HIS A 78 -8.90 -2.68 -4.72
N VAL A 79 -9.09 -3.68 -5.57
CA VAL A 79 -8.32 -3.85 -6.81
C VAL A 79 -9.23 -4.14 -8.00
N GLU A 80 -8.83 -3.68 -9.18
CA GLU A 80 -9.49 -3.92 -10.47
C GLU A 80 -8.45 -4.34 -11.50
N ASP A 81 -8.69 -5.40 -12.28
CA ASP A 81 -7.83 -5.77 -13.41
C ASP A 81 -8.18 -4.99 -14.69
N PHE A 82 -7.35 -5.10 -15.73
CA PHE A 82 -7.61 -4.41 -17.01
C PHE A 82 -8.83 -4.92 -17.78
N SER A 83 -9.39 -6.07 -17.39
CA SER A 83 -10.63 -6.63 -17.93
C SER A 83 -11.87 -6.20 -17.15
N GLY A 84 -11.71 -5.38 -16.09
CA GLY A 84 -12.81 -4.86 -15.27
C GLY A 84 -13.26 -5.79 -14.14
N ASN A 85 -12.57 -6.92 -13.90
CA ASN A 85 -12.85 -7.77 -12.75
C ASN A 85 -12.33 -7.10 -11.48
N LYS A 86 -13.07 -7.23 -10.38
CA LYS A 86 -12.76 -6.58 -9.11
C LYS A 86 -12.55 -7.61 -8.00
N ALA A 87 -11.69 -7.27 -7.05
CA ALA A 87 -11.56 -7.98 -5.78
C ALA A 87 -11.33 -6.99 -4.65
N GLN A 88 -11.53 -7.49 -3.43
CA GLN A 88 -11.21 -6.76 -2.22
C GLN A 88 -10.48 -7.67 -1.23
N GLY A 89 -9.72 -7.07 -0.33
CA GLY A 89 -9.14 -7.74 0.84
C GLY A 89 -9.36 -6.87 2.07
N ARG A 90 -9.79 -7.48 3.18
CA ARG A 90 -10.00 -6.79 4.45
C ARG A 90 -9.13 -7.37 5.55
N TYR A 91 -8.62 -6.48 6.40
CA TYR A 91 -7.85 -6.82 7.58
C TYR A 91 -8.44 -6.08 8.76
N SER A 92 -8.84 -6.79 9.82
CA SER A 92 -9.48 -6.19 11.02
C SER A 92 -8.51 -5.32 11.82
N ARG A 93 -7.20 -5.49 11.61
CA ARG A 93 -6.17 -4.65 12.21
C ARG A 93 -5.09 -4.30 11.20
N PHE A 94 -4.82 -3.01 11.07
CA PHE A 94 -3.75 -2.43 10.29
C PHE A 94 -3.09 -1.29 11.04
N ALA A 95 -1.78 -1.42 11.22
CA ALA A 95 -0.92 -0.35 11.68
C ALA A 95 0.46 -0.49 11.05
N ILE A 96 1.26 0.56 11.21
CA ILE A 96 2.69 0.52 10.92
C ILE A 96 3.46 1.05 12.13
N SER A 97 4.69 0.61 12.32
CA SER A 97 5.55 1.16 13.37
C SER A 97 6.04 2.57 13.02
N GLY A 98 6.74 3.22 13.95
CA GLY A 98 7.45 4.48 13.67
C GLY A 98 8.68 4.28 12.78
N GLU A 99 9.29 5.40 12.38
CA GLU A 99 10.47 5.43 11.50
C GLU A 99 11.69 4.71 12.11
N ASP A 100 11.83 4.71 13.44
CA ASP A 100 12.91 4.02 14.18
C ASP A 100 12.88 2.50 13.99
N ASP A 101 11.71 1.93 13.69
CA ASP A 101 11.52 0.52 13.30
C ASP A 101 11.12 0.40 11.81
N GLN A 102 11.50 1.40 11.01
CA GLN A 102 11.39 1.43 9.55
C GLN A 102 9.98 1.16 9.04
N TYR A 103 8.97 1.73 9.73
CA TYR A 103 7.56 1.61 9.35
C TYR A 103 7.11 0.16 9.12
N LYS A 104 7.56 -0.76 9.96
CA LYS A 104 7.20 -2.18 9.93
C LYS A 104 5.70 -2.39 9.92
N LEU A 105 5.22 -3.24 9.01
CA LEU A 105 3.82 -3.54 8.84
C LEU A 105 3.28 -4.39 10.01
N ILE A 106 2.12 -3.99 10.51
CA ILE A 106 1.33 -4.72 11.50
C ILE A 106 -0.07 -4.91 10.91
N ALA A 107 -0.21 -5.93 10.06
CA ALA A 107 -1.47 -6.35 9.46
C ALA A 107 -1.79 -7.77 9.93
N THR A 108 -2.30 -7.88 11.16
CA THR A 108 -2.24 -9.14 11.91
C THR A 108 -3.41 -10.08 11.65
N GLU A 109 -4.52 -9.58 11.11
CA GLU A 109 -5.78 -10.32 11.08
C GLU A 109 -6.49 -10.15 9.73
N PHE A 110 -6.23 -11.07 8.80
CA PHE A 110 -7.01 -11.14 7.56
C PHE A 110 -8.45 -11.52 7.89
N ALA A 111 -9.39 -10.65 7.53
CA ALA A 111 -10.80 -10.79 7.88
C ALA A 111 -11.61 -11.45 6.76
N SER A 112 -11.48 -10.98 5.51
CA SER A 112 -12.25 -11.53 4.38
C SER A 112 -11.72 -11.08 3.00
N GLY A 113 -12.21 -11.74 1.94
CA GLY A 113 -11.92 -11.42 0.56
C GLY A 113 -10.69 -12.17 0.02
N THR A 114 -9.79 -11.44 -0.63
CA THR A 114 -8.53 -11.95 -1.18
C THR A 114 -7.37 -11.47 -0.34
N SER A 115 -6.53 -12.38 0.14
CA SER A 115 -5.33 -12.00 0.89
C SER A 115 -4.18 -11.65 -0.06
N GLY A 116 -3.43 -10.62 0.31
CA GLY A 116 -2.26 -10.16 -0.41
C GLY A 116 -1.24 -9.44 0.47
N LEU A 117 -1.62 -9.10 1.70
CA LEU A 117 -0.77 -8.38 2.65
C LEU A 117 -0.33 -9.26 3.83
N SER A 118 -0.97 -10.41 4.08
CA SER A 118 -0.67 -11.27 5.23
C SER A 118 0.78 -11.76 5.24
N SER A 119 1.35 -12.08 4.08
CA SER A 119 2.75 -12.49 3.93
C SER A 119 3.73 -11.37 4.31
N HIS A 120 3.35 -10.13 4.00
CA HIS A 120 4.13 -8.94 4.29
C HIS A 120 4.09 -8.52 5.77
N ASN A 121 3.25 -9.15 6.60
CA ASN A 121 3.11 -8.81 8.01
C ASN A 121 4.46 -8.96 8.75
N GLY A 122 4.81 -7.98 9.57
CA GLY A 122 6.08 -7.93 10.30
C GLY A 122 7.30 -7.56 9.46
N ARG A 123 7.15 -7.28 8.16
CA ARG A 123 8.25 -6.79 7.31
C ARG A 123 8.41 -5.28 7.45
N LYS A 124 9.66 -4.82 7.36
CA LYS A 124 10.02 -3.39 7.33
C LYS A 124 9.75 -2.81 5.95
N PHE A 125 9.47 -1.52 5.89
CA PHE A 125 9.29 -0.85 4.60
C PHE A 125 10.66 -0.64 3.94
N SER A 126 10.75 -0.87 2.63
CA SER A 126 11.98 -0.71 1.86
C SER A 126 11.73 0.15 0.62
N THR A 127 12.70 0.97 0.25
CA THR A 127 12.77 1.72 -1.02
C THR A 127 14.09 1.45 -1.72
N TYR A 128 14.23 1.87 -2.97
CA TYR A 128 15.45 1.57 -3.75
C TYR A 128 16.75 2.11 -3.14
N ASP A 129 16.64 3.14 -2.30
CA ASP A 129 17.73 3.83 -1.60
C ASP A 129 17.81 3.49 -0.11
N LYS A 130 16.85 2.71 0.42
CA LYS A 130 16.86 2.27 1.81
C LYS A 130 16.33 0.84 1.89
N ASP A 131 17.28 -0.09 1.86
CA ASP A 131 17.03 -1.52 1.90
C ASP A 131 16.88 -2.00 3.34
N ASN A 132 15.65 -2.35 3.72
CA ASN A 132 15.32 -2.93 5.02
C ASN A 132 14.66 -4.31 4.88
N ASP A 133 14.75 -4.93 3.70
CA ASP A 133 14.16 -6.25 3.49
C ASP A 133 15.06 -7.35 4.10
N SER A 134 14.55 -8.58 4.14
CA SER A 134 15.25 -9.70 4.80
C SER A 134 16.25 -10.42 3.90
N ASP A 135 16.42 -10.01 2.64
CA ASP A 135 17.34 -10.65 1.71
C ASP A 135 18.71 -9.97 1.76
N ALA A 136 19.72 -10.69 2.26
CA ALA A 136 21.07 -10.14 2.39
C ALA A 136 21.80 -9.95 1.04
N SER A 137 21.25 -10.46 -0.06
CA SER A 137 21.93 -10.54 -1.37
C SER A 137 21.32 -9.67 -2.46
N ARG A 138 20.08 -9.19 -2.26
CA ARG A 138 19.31 -8.46 -3.27
C ARG A 138 18.55 -7.32 -2.61
N ASN A 139 18.39 -6.22 -3.34
CA ASN A 139 17.50 -5.14 -2.95
C ASN A 139 16.14 -5.34 -3.62
N CYS A 140 15.15 -5.77 -2.84
CA CYS A 140 13.87 -6.18 -3.38
C CYS A 140 12.99 -4.99 -3.80
N ALA A 141 13.25 -3.80 -3.26
CA ALA A 141 12.64 -2.56 -3.74
C ALA A 141 13.16 -2.15 -5.13
N GLN A 142 14.42 -2.42 -5.46
CA GLN A 142 14.98 -2.19 -6.81
C GLN A 142 14.43 -3.17 -7.85
N LEU A 143 14.18 -4.42 -7.46
CA LEU A 143 13.57 -5.46 -8.31
C LEU A 143 12.07 -5.21 -8.50
N GLY A 144 11.36 -4.93 -7.41
CA GLY A 144 9.92 -4.64 -7.40
C GLY A 144 9.55 -3.26 -7.94
N LYS A 145 10.53 -2.39 -8.21
CA LYS A 145 10.35 -1.03 -8.72
C LYS A 145 9.34 -0.21 -7.90
N SER A 146 9.37 -0.36 -6.57
CA SER A 146 8.42 0.30 -5.67
C SER A 146 8.92 0.39 -4.23
N GLY A 147 8.30 1.28 -3.45
CA GLY A 147 8.37 1.23 -1.99
C GLY A 147 7.30 0.28 -1.44
N TRP A 148 7.69 -0.71 -0.64
CA TRP A 148 6.77 -1.67 -0.05
C TRP A 148 7.38 -2.39 1.16
N TRP A 149 6.56 -3.15 1.88
CA TRP A 149 7.00 -4.12 2.89
C TRP A 149 7.50 -5.40 2.22
N HIS A 150 8.59 -5.30 1.46
CA HIS A 150 9.09 -6.39 0.63
C HIS A 150 9.55 -7.60 1.48
N GLN A 151 9.15 -8.81 1.06
CA GLN A 151 9.58 -10.06 1.69
C GLN A 151 10.65 -10.78 0.87
N CYS A 152 10.74 -10.48 -0.43
CA CYS A 152 11.45 -11.29 -1.42
C CYS A 152 10.87 -12.72 -1.44
N TYR A 153 10.29 -13.12 -2.56
CA TYR A 153 9.62 -14.39 -2.91
C TYR A 153 8.08 -14.48 -2.77
N GLU A 154 7.40 -13.46 -2.23
CA GLU A 154 5.92 -13.37 -2.16
C GLU A 154 5.46 -11.92 -2.43
N TYR A 155 4.55 -11.69 -3.41
CA TYR A 155 4.43 -10.35 -3.98
C TYR A 155 3.00 -9.92 -4.32
N SER A 156 2.34 -9.31 -3.33
CA SER A 156 1.55 -8.14 -3.68
C SER A 156 2.47 -6.93 -3.74
N ASN A 157 2.26 -6.08 -4.72
CA ASN A 157 3.07 -4.90 -4.96
C ASN A 157 2.17 -3.78 -5.46
N LEU A 158 1.27 -3.28 -4.61
CA LEU A 158 0.29 -2.27 -5.03
C LEU A 158 0.93 -0.93 -5.43
N ASN A 159 2.19 -0.71 -5.06
CA ASN A 159 3.00 0.44 -5.46
C ASN A 159 3.88 0.18 -6.70
N GLY A 160 3.75 -1.00 -7.32
CA GLY A 160 4.49 -1.37 -8.52
C GLY A 160 4.13 -0.55 -9.75
N GLN A 161 4.76 -0.92 -10.86
CA GLN A 161 4.59 -0.30 -12.16
C GLN A 161 3.18 -0.50 -12.70
N TYR A 162 2.59 0.59 -13.18
CA TYR A 162 1.27 0.58 -13.80
C TYR A 162 1.36 0.10 -15.25
N GLN A 163 1.04 -1.18 -15.49
CA GLN A 163 1.11 -1.76 -16.82
C GLN A 163 0.16 -2.96 -16.94
N ASN A 164 -0.52 -3.08 -18.08
CA ASN A 164 -1.27 -4.28 -18.43
C ASN A 164 -0.30 -5.35 -18.93
N GLY A 165 -0.11 -6.41 -18.15
CA GLY A 165 0.78 -7.49 -18.51
C GLY A 165 0.86 -8.55 -17.42
N HIS A 166 1.50 -9.66 -17.74
CA HIS A 166 1.81 -10.72 -16.79
C HIS A 166 3.33 -10.83 -16.67
N ASN A 167 3.86 -10.73 -15.45
CA ASN A 167 5.30 -10.85 -15.24
C ASN A 167 5.57 -11.59 -13.93
N ALA A 168 5.79 -12.90 -14.03
CA ALA A 168 6.25 -13.73 -12.93
C ALA A 168 7.75 -13.54 -12.59
N GLY A 169 8.49 -12.73 -13.34
CA GLY A 169 9.89 -12.38 -13.09
C GLY A 169 10.88 -13.54 -12.94
N ASP A 170 12.14 -13.21 -12.70
CA ASP A 170 13.13 -14.17 -12.24
C ASP A 170 12.91 -14.44 -10.74
N GLY A 171 12.63 -15.69 -10.37
CA GLY A 171 12.40 -16.06 -8.96
C GLY A 171 11.10 -15.47 -8.39
N ASN A 172 10.03 -15.42 -9.20
CA ASN A 172 8.69 -14.99 -8.81
C ASN A 172 8.51 -13.48 -8.57
N TYR A 173 9.52 -12.62 -8.77
CA TYR A 173 9.47 -11.18 -8.43
C TYR A 173 8.84 -10.33 -9.53
N SER A 174 7.68 -9.71 -9.28
CA SER A 174 7.03 -8.83 -10.26
C SER A 174 7.26 -7.33 -9.97
N PRO A 175 7.75 -6.54 -10.94
CA PRO A 175 7.80 -5.08 -10.81
C PRO A 175 6.42 -4.44 -11.01
N LEU A 176 5.41 -5.20 -11.44
CA LEU A 176 4.09 -4.71 -11.77
C LEU A 176 3.25 -4.40 -10.52
N MET A 177 2.21 -3.59 -10.69
CA MET A 177 1.18 -3.41 -9.67
C MET A 177 0.33 -4.69 -9.52
N THR A 178 0.65 -5.53 -8.53
CA THR A 178 0.05 -6.87 -8.37
C THR A 178 -0.66 -7.09 -7.03
N TRP A 179 -1.62 -8.01 -7.02
CA TRP A 179 -2.27 -8.53 -5.80
C TRP A 179 -2.37 -10.05 -5.87
N TRP A 180 -1.61 -10.73 -5.01
CA TRP A 180 -1.39 -12.17 -5.12
C TRP A 180 -2.70 -12.97 -5.08
N GLY A 181 -3.55 -12.74 -4.08
CA GLY A 181 -4.81 -13.48 -3.90
C GLY A 181 -5.88 -13.22 -4.95
N PHE A 182 -5.63 -12.39 -5.98
CA PHE A 182 -6.59 -12.12 -7.04
C PHE A 182 -6.09 -12.51 -8.44
N LYS A 183 -4.98 -11.95 -8.90
CA LYS A 183 -4.46 -12.17 -10.28
C LYS A 183 -2.98 -12.54 -10.30
N GLY A 184 -2.44 -12.96 -9.15
CA GLY A 184 -1.04 -13.34 -9.00
C GLY A 184 -0.12 -12.22 -9.51
N TYR A 185 0.68 -12.56 -10.52
CA TYR A 185 1.67 -11.66 -11.15
C TYR A 185 1.16 -10.83 -12.32
N THR A 186 -0.16 -10.66 -12.43
CA THR A 186 -0.77 -9.86 -13.47
C THR A 186 -0.96 -8.42 -12.97
N GLY A 187 -0.52 -7.46 -13.79
CA GLY A 187 -0.67 -6.04 -13.52
C GLY A 187 -2.14 -5.63 -13.43
N LEU A 188 -2.43 -4.80 -12.43
CA LEU A 188 -3.77 -4.30 -12.13
C LEU A 188 -4.01 -2.93 -12.75
N LYS A 189 -5.28 -2.62 -13.00
CA LYS A 189 -5.75 -1.33 -13.51
C LYS A 189 -6.09 -0.36 -12.38
N LYS A 190 -6.57 -0.82 -11.23
CA LYS A 190 -6.81 0.06 -10.08
C LYS A 190 -6.36 -0.61 -8.78
N SER A 191 -5.89 0.22 -7.87
CA SER A 191 -5.63 -0.11 -6.47
C SER A 191 -6.11 1.05 -5.61
N LYS A 192 -6.83 0.76 -4.53
CA LYS A 192 -7.17 1.74 -3.50
C LYS A 192 -7.01 1.08 -2.13
N MET A 193 -6.13 1.62 -1.29
CA MET A 193 -5.97 1.18 0.10
C MET A 193 -6.58 2.24 1.02
N MET A 194 -7.41 1.81 1.97
CA MET A 194 -8.16 2.71 2.84
C MET A 194 -8.21 2.16 4.25
N ILE A 195 -8.13 3.04 5.23
CA ILE A 195 -8.20 2.69 6.65
C ILE A 195 -9.38 3.37 7.32
N ARG A 196 -9.93 2.72 8.34
CA ARG A 196 -11.01 3.27 9.17
C ARG A 196 -10.79 2.85 10.61
N GLU A 197 -11.01 3.78 11.54
CA GLU A 197 -10.93 3.52 12.98
C GLU A 197 -11.96 2.45 13.39
N VAL A 198 -11.56 1.52 14.28
CA VAL A 198 -12.42 0.43 14.79
C VAL A 198 -12.82 0.66 16.25
#